data_AF-A0A931THE8-F1
#
_entry.id   AF-A0A931THE8-F1
#
_cell.length_a   1.000
_cell.length_b   1.000
_cell.length_c   1.000
_cell.angle_alpha   90.00
_cell.angle_beta   90.00
_cell.angle_gamma   90.00
#
_symmetry.space_group_name_H-M   'P 1'
#
loop_
_entity.id
_entity.type
_entity.pdbx_description
1 polymer ?
#
loop_
_entity_poly.entity_id
_entity_poly.type
_entity_poly.pdbx_seq_one_letter_code
_entity_poly.pdbx_strand_id
1 'polypeptide(L)'
;MKRQLTLKHQFVEYIPDAPEDGTIYVSIPFATAIHKCCCGCGNQVVTPLSPTDWKLVFDGVSVSLDPSIGNWSFPCQSHYWIKRNTVTWAPRWSSKEIEQGRAKDRRVKSEYFDASARKTQDQPSGLVRESIWQKIKRKLAGSN
;
A
#
# COMPACT_ATOMS: atom_id res chain seq x y z
N MET A 1 -8.58 27.06 7.45
CA MET A 1 -9.01 25.71 7.00
C MET A 1 -8.05 25.25 5.91
N LYS A 2 -7.43 24.06 6.03
CA LYS A 2 -6.64 23.52 4.91
C LYS A 2 -7.61 23.10 3.81
N ARG A 3 -7.39 23.56 2.56
CA ARG A 3 -8.26 23.25 1.41
C ARG A 3 -8.40 21.72 1.26
N GLN A 4 -9.60 21.31 0.88
CA GLN A 4 -9.86 19.95 0.39
C GLN A 4 -9.10 19.77 -0.92
N LEU A 5 -8.28 18.73 -1.00
CA LEU A 5 -7.49 18.40 -2.18
C LEU A 5 -8.04 17.11 -2.78
N THR A 6 -8.26 17.09 -4.08
CA THR A 6 -8.59 15.87 -4.82
C THR A 6 -7.36 15.45 -5.61
N LEU A 7 -6.95 14.20 -5.43
CA LEU A 7 -5.83 13.59 -6.13
C LEU A 7 -6.29 12.92 -7.42
N LYS A 8 -5.43 12.93 -8.44
CA LYS A 8 -5.50 11.94 -9.52
C LYS A 8 -4.87 10.65 -9.03
N HIS A 9 -5.30 9.51 -9.54
CA HIS A 9 -4.59 8.25 -9.32
C HIS A 9 -4.09 7.69 -10.65
N GLN A 10 -2.93 7.04 -10.62
CA GLN A 10 -2.37 6.37 -11.79
C GLN A 10 -1.83 5.01 -11.37
N PHE A 11 -2.30 3.95 -12.02
CA PHE A 11 -1.69 2.63 -11.90
C PHE A 11 -0.51 2.56 -12.87
N VAL A 12 0.65 2.23 -12.33
CA VAL A 12 1.91 2.15 -13.07
C VAL A 12 2.63 0.86 -12.69
N GLU A 13 3.45 0.34 -13.60
CA GLU A 13 4.36 -0.75 -13.24
C GLU A 13 5.48 -0.22 -12.33
N TYR A 14 6.17 0.84 -12.77
CA TYR A 14 7.23 1.51 -12.04
C TYR A 14 6.81 2.92 -11.62
N ILE A 15 7.12 3.29 -10.38
CA ILE A 15 6.89 4.66 -9.89
C ILE A 15 7.89 5.60 -10.58
N PRO A 16 7.45 6.76 -11.10
CA PRO A 16 8.38 7.72 -11.71
C PRO A 16 9.38 8.26 -10.68
N ASP A 17 10.61 8.53 -11.12
CA ASP A 17 11.68 9.08 -10.27
C ASP A 17 11.26 10.40 -9.59
N ALA A 18 10.45 11.19 -10.30
CA ALA A 18 9.89 12.46 -9.82
C ALA A 18 8.35 12.43 -9.86
N PRO A 19 7.67 11.96 -8.80
CA PRO A 19 6.22 11.99 -8.71
C PRO A 19 5.65 13.41 -8.76
N GLU A 20 4.54 13.59 -9.47
CA GLU A 20 3.85 14.87 -9.57
C GLU A 20 3.06 15.24 -8.31
N ASP A 21 2.90 16.53 -8.08
CA ASP A 21 2.01 17.04 -7.03
C ASP A 21 0.54 16.77 -7.39
N GLY A 22 -0.23 16.31 -6.41
CA GLY A 22 -1.65 16.01 -6.62
C GLY A 22 -1.95 14.69 -7.34
N THR A 23 -0.95 13.82 -7.53
CA THR A 23 -1.13 12.47 -8.09
C THR A 23 -0.65 11.41 -7.11
N ILE A 24 -1.45 10.37 -6.91
CA ILE A 24 -1.03 9.14 -6.24
C ILE A 24 -0.76 8.06 -7.28
N TYR A 25 0.47 7.57 -7.29
CA TYR A 25 0.92 6.48 -8.14
C TYR A 25 0.79 5.17 -7.36
N VAL A 26 0.22 4.16 -8.00
CA VAL A 26 0.03 2.84 -7.40
C VAL A 26 0.72 1.82 -8.29
N SER A 27 1.68 1.10 -7.70
CA SER A 27 2.28 -0.07 -8.33
C SER A 27 1.79 -1.33 -7.65
N ILE A 28 0.96 -2.10 -8.37
CA ILE A 28 0.51 -3.41 -7.92
C ILE A 28 1.65 -4.44 -7.93
N PRO A 29 2.52 -4.52 -8.97
CA PRO A 29 3.65 -5.45 -8.96
C PRO A 29 4.60 -5.28 -7.77
N PHE A 30 4.82 -4.04 -7.33
CA PHE A 30 5.67 -3.72 -6.18
C PHE A 30 4.89 -3.48 -4.88
N ALA A 31 3.58 -3.74 -4.88
CA ALA A 31 2.70 -3.59 -3.74
C ALA A 31 2.93 -2.28 -2.96
N THR A 32 2.93 -1.14 -3.65
CA THR A 32 3.20 0.17 -3.04
C THR A 32 2.38 1.27 -3.70
N ALA A 33 2.07 2.31 -2.93
CA ALA A 33 1.60 3.57 -3.47
C ALA A 33 2.50 4.72 -3.00
N ILE A 34 2.72 5.69 -3.88
CA ILE A 34 3.58 6.84 -3.64
C ILE A 34 2.89 8.11 -4.13
N HIS A 35 2.96 9.16 -3.31
CA HIS A 35 2.54 10.51 -3.67
C HIS A 35 3.42 11.55 -2.99
N LYS A 36 3.46 12.77 -3.50
CA LYS A 36 4.02 13.90 -2.76
C LYS A 36 3.08 14.29 -1.62
N CYS A 37 3.67 14.61 -0.46
CA CYS A 37 2.93 14.95 0.74
C CYS A 37 1.89 16.04 0.46
N CYS A 38 0.62 15.74 0.75
CA CYS A 38 -0.51 16.63 0.45
C CYS A 38 -0.50 17.97 1.20
N CYS A 39 0.45 18.19 2.11
CA CYS A 39 0.66 19.51 2.72
C CYS A 39 1.46 20.47 1.83
N GLY A 40 2.04 20.00 0.71
CA GLY A 40 2.83 20.79 -0.22
C GLY A 40 4.31 20.93 0.15
N CYS A 41 4.84 20.14 1.10
CA CYS A 41 6.25 20.21 1.48
C CYS A 41 7.20 19.47 0.51
N GLY A 42 6.67 18.84 -0.54
CA GLY A 42 7.46 18.14 -1.56
C GLY A 42 8.00 16.76 -1.17
N ASN A 43 7.96 16.37 0.11
CA ASN A 43 8.43 15.04 0.54
C ASN A 43 7.60 13.92 -0.09
N GLN A 44 8.26 12.85 -0.55
CA GLN A 44 7.60 11.65 -1.05
C GLN A 44 7.07 10.81 0.13
N VAL A 45 5.79 10.49 0.08
CA VAL A 45 5.13 9.60 1.04
C VAL A 45 5.04 8.23 0.39
N VAL A 46 5.55 7.22 1.08
CA VAL A 46 5.48 5.82 0.64
C VAL A 46 4.49 5.09 1.53
N THR A 47 3.53 4.40 0.91
CA THR A 47 2.53 3.59 1.60
C THR A 47 2.59 2.17 1.05
N PRO A 48 3.39 1.27 1.66
CA PRO A 48 3.41 -0.14 1.32
C PRO A 48 2.03 -0.77 1.46
N LEU A 49 1.63 -1.54 0.46
CA LEU A 49 0.36 -2.23 0.39
C LEU A 49 0.54 -3.65 0.95
N SER A 50 0.37 -3.81 2.25
CA SER A 50 0.56 -5.08 2.95
C SER A 50 -0.57 -5.34 3.95
N PRO A 51 -0.80 -6.60 4.37
CA PRO A 51 -1.78 -6.92 5.40
C PRO A 51 -1.55 -6.23 6.76
N THR A 52 -0.36 -5.66 6.97
CA THR A 52 0.05 -5.02 8.22
C THR A 52 0.33 -3.52 8.09
N ASP A 53 0.20 -2.98 6.88
CA ASP A 53 0.47 -1.58 6.55
C ASP A 53 -0.80 -0.93 5.99
N TRP A 54 -0.75 -0.39 4.77
CA TRP A 54 -1.91 0.21 4.13
C TRP A 54 -2.64 -0.78 3.24
N LYS A 55 -3.96 -0.67 3.24
CA LYS A 55 -4.88 -1.31 2.31
C LYS A 55 -5.31 -0.28 1.28
N LEU A 56 -5.14 -0.64 0.01
CA LEU A 56 -5.73 0.07 -1.12
C LEU A 56 -7.15 -0.43 -1.36
N VAL A 57 -8.08 0.51 -1.53
CA VAL A 57 -9.42 0.24 -2.05
C VAL A 57 -9.56 0.96 -3.39
N PHE A 58 -9.90 0.23 -4.45
CA PHE A 58 -10.17 0.78 -5.77
C PHE A 58 -11.52 0.25 -6.28
N ASP A 59 -12.42 1.16 -6.65
CA ASP A 59 -13.79 0.86 -7.08
C ASP A 59 -14.00 1.00 -8.61
N GLY A 60 -12.91 1.13 -9.37
CA GLY A 60 -12.95 1.40 -10.82
C GLY A 60 -12.89 2.90 -11.16
N VAL A 61 -13.08 3.80 -10.19
CA VAL A 61 -13.12 5.26 -10.40
C VAL A 61 -12.19 6.01 -9.44
N SER A 62 -12.03 5.51 -8.22
CA SER A 62 -11.34 6.22 -7.16
C SER A 62 -10.54 5.29 -6.25
N VAL A 63 -9.46 5.84 -5.67
CA VAL A 63 -8.64 5.12 -4.69
C VAL A 63 -8.86 5.66 -3.29
N SER A 64 -8.79 4.76 -2.31
CA SER A 64 -8.71 5.09 -0.89
C SER A 64 -7.59 4.30 -0.23
N LEU A 65 -6.98 4.88 0.81
CA LEU A 65 -6.00 4.21 1.65
C LEU A 65 -6.52 4.12 3.09
N ASP A 66 -6.27 2.97 3.71
CA ASP A 66 -6.63 2.67 5.09
C ASP A 66 -5.48 1.90 5.76
N PRO A 67 -4.92 2.35 6.90
CA PRO A 67 -5.37 3.47 7.74
C PRO A 67 -4.98 4.85 7.18
N SER A 68 -5.15 5.90 7.98
CA SER A 68 -4.68 7.26 7.66
C SER A 68 -3.16 7.33 7.49
N ILE A 69 -2.70 8.42 6.88
CA ILE A 69 -1.29 8.70 6.63
C ILE A 69 -0.81 9.73 7.64
N GLY A 70 -0.01 9.28 8.62
CA GLY A 70 0.67 10.13 9.59
C GLY A 70 2.15 10.30 9.25
N ASN A 71 2.53 11.48 8.76
CA ASN A 71 3.91 11.78 8.35
C ASN A 71 4.77 12.26 9.53
N TRP A 72 4.75 11.52 10.64
CA TRP A 72 5.33 11.93 11.93
C TRP A 72 6.85 12.11 11.90
N SER A 73 7.53 11.46 10.95
CA SER A 73 8.98 11.61 10.75
C SER A 73 9.34 12.80 9.86
N PHE A 74 8.37 13.46 9.22
CA PHE A 74 8.61 14.66 8.41
C PHE A 74 8.51 15.92 9.27
N PRO A 75 9.23 17.01 8.93
CA PRO A 75 9.08 18.28 9.63
C PRO A 75 7.64 18.80 9.66
N CYS A 76 6.87 18.56 8.58
CA CYS A 76 5.48 19.00 8.47
C CYS A 76 4.51 18.27 9.42
N GLN A 77 4.85 17.04 9.85
CA GLN A 77 4.00 16.15 10.68
C GLN A 77 2.52 16.18 10.28
N SER A 78 2.27 16.14 8.97
CA SER A 78 0.93 16.18 8.39
C SER A 78 0.18 14.87 8.66
N HIS A 79 -1.13 14.96 8.88
CA HIS A 79 -1.99 13.80 9.06
C HIS A 79 -3.26 13.94 8.23
N TYR A 80 -3.56 12.94 7.42
CA TYR A 80 -4.73 12.95 6.55
C TYR A 80 -5.16 11.55 6.13
N TRP A 81 -6.38 11.47 5.64
CA TRP A 81 -6.94 10.33 4.94
C TRP A 81 -6.94 10.60 3.44
N ILE A 82 -6.79 9.55 2.64
CA ILE A 82 -7.15 9.58 1.22
C ILE A 82 -8.39 8.69 1.07
N LYS A 83 -9.54 9.29 0.76
CA LYS A 83 -10.83 8.59 0.60
C LYS A 83 -11.49 9.03 -0.68
N ARG A 84 -11.75 8.09 -1.60
CA ARG A 84 -12.32 8.34 -2.93
C ARG A 84 -11.62 9.51 -3.62
N ASN A 85 -10.30 9.38 -3.79
CA ASN A 85 -9.39 10.41 -4.31
C ASN A 85 -9.29 11.71 -3.48
N THR A 86 -10.03 11.86 -2.38
CA THR A 86 -10.09 13.12 -1.62
C THR A 86 -9.21 13.04 -0.38
N VAL A 87 -8.41 14.10 -0.17
CA VAL A 87 -7.62 14.30 1.04
C VAL A 87 -8.50 14.94 2.12
N THR A 88 -8.73 14.20 3.20
CA THR A 88 -9.41 14.70 4.39
C THR A 88 -8.41 14.83 5.53
N TRP A 89 -8.18 16.06 5.99
CA TRP A 89 -7.24 16.34 7.07
C TRP A 89 -7.69 15.71 8.40
N ALA A 90 -6.76 15.04 9.07
CA ALA A 90 -6.96 14.49 10.40
C ALA A 90 -6.18 15.33 11.44
N PRO A 91 -6.59 15.29 12.72
CA PRO A 91 -5.86 15.98 13.78
C PRO A 91 -4.42 15.49 13.88
N ARG A 92 -3.48 16.38 14.19
CA ARG A 92 -2.12 15.97 14.52
C ARG A 92 -2.15 15.14 15.80
N TRP A 93 -1.43 14.04 15.80
CA TRP A 93 -1.23 13.23 17.00
C TRP A 93 -0.21 13.89 17.93
N SER A 94 -0.46 13.73 19.22
CA SER A 94 0.53 13.97 20.28
C SER A 94 1.66 12.94 20.20
N SER A 95 2.80 13.23 20.82
CA SER A 95 3.92 12.28 20.89
C SER A 95 3.53 10.94 21.50
N LYS A 96 2.60 10.94 22.46
CA LYS A 96 2.07 9.72 23.08
C LYS A 96 1.27 8.87 22.09
N GLU A 97 0.36 9.50 21.33
CA GLU A 97 -0.42 8.82 20.29
C GLU A 97 0.49 8.27 19.17
N ILE A 98 1.52 9.04 18.77
CA ILE A 98 2.52 8.59 17.79
C ILE A 98 3.25 7.34 18.28
N GLU A 99 3.72 7.32 19.52
CA GLU A 99 4.44 6.16 20.05
C GLU A 99 3.52 4.95 20.21
N GLN A 100 2.30 5.15 20.68
CA GLN A 100 1.29 4.08 20.77
C GLN A 100 0.96 3.49 19.41
N GLY A 101 0.78 4.32 18.38
CA GLY A 101 0.57 3.88 17.00
C GLY A 101 1.74 3.04 16.50
N ARG A 102 2.97 3.56 16.63
CA ARG A 102 4.19 2.82 16.22
C ARG A 102 4.35 1.50 16.95
N ALA A 103 4.08 1.46 18.26
CA ALA A 103 4.15 0.23 19.05
C ALA A 103 3.13 -0.81 18.58
N LYS A 104 1.90 -0.38 18.26
CA LYS A 104 0.88 -1.24 17.68
C LYS A 104 1.32 -1.79 16.33
N ASP A 105 1.82 -0.94 15.43
CA ASP A 105 2.27 -1.35 14.10
C ASP A 105 3.41 -2.37 14.17
N ARG A 106 4.40 -2.15 15.06
CA ARG A 106 5.49 -3.10 15.33
C ARG A 106 4.96 -4.45 15.79
N ARG A 107 3.99 -4.46 16.71
CA ARG A 107 3.38 -5.69 17.23
C ARG A 107 2.66 -6.47 16.13
N VAL A 108 1.80 -5.79 15.37
CA VAL A 108 1.03 -6.40 14.27
C VAL A 108 1.96 -7.01 13.21
N LYS A 109 3.04 -6.31 12.87
CA LYS A 109 4.07 -6.84 11.95
C LYS A 109 4.75 -8.09 12.49
N SER A 110 5.21 -8.06 13.75
CA SER A 110 5.85 -9.23 14.38
C SER A 110 4.91 -10.44 14.34
N GLU A 111 3.67 -10.27 14.80
CA GLU A 111 2.68 -11.35 14.86
C GLU A 111 2.40 -11.95 13.46
N TYR A 112 2.31 -11.11 12.43
CA TYR A 112 2.10 -11.56 11.06
C TYR A 112 3.27 -12.38 10.51
N PHE A 113 4.51 -11.90 10.68
CA PHE A 113 5.70 -12.60 10.18
C PHE A 113 6.00 -13.88 10.97
N ASP A 114 5.79 -13.87 12.29
CA ASP A 114 5.93 -15.06 13.13
C ASP A 114 4.93 -16.15 12.73
N ALA A 115 3.68 -15.78 12.49
CA ALA A 115 2.65 -16.70 12.00
C ALA A 115 2.95 -17.24 10.59
N SER A 116 3.47 -16.38 9.69
CA SER A 116 3.85 -16.78 8.33
C SER A 116 5.04 -17.75 8.33
N ALA A 117 6.03 -17.52 9.20
CA ALA A 117 7.18 -18.42 9.36
C ALA A 117 6.73 -19.82 9.82
N ARG A 118 5.81 -19.91 10.78
CA ARG A 118 5.23 -21.19 11.24
C ARG A 118 4.46 -21.92 10.14
N LYS A 119 3.63 -21.20 9.37
CA LYS A 119 2.89 -21.80 8.23
C LYS A 119 3.79 -22.35 7.12
N THR A 120 4.96 -21.74 6.93
CA THR A 120 5.92 -22.19 5.90
C THR A 120 6.63 -23.48 6.34
N GLN A 121 6.78 -23.71 7.65
CA GLN A 121 7.37 -24.93 8.22
C GLN A 121 6.40 -26.13 8.22
N ASP A 122 5.09 -25.89 8.28
CA ASP A 122 4.05 -26.94 8.32
C ASP A 122 3.55 -27.41 6.95
N GLN A 123 4.10 -26.93 5.82
CA GLN A 123 3.73 -27.48 4.51
C GLN A 123 4.53 -28.75 4.19
N PRO A 124 3.87 -29.91 3.96
CA PRO A 124 4.59 -31.10 3.52
C PRO A 124 5.21 -30.84 2.15
N SER A 125 6.52 -31.08 2.05
CA SER A 125 7.32 -31.04 0.83
C SER A 125 6.90 -32.16 -0.14
N GLY A 126 5.75 -32.01 -0.78
CA GLY A 126 5.31 -33.03 -1.72
C GLY A 126 3.89 -32.82 -2.20
N LEU A 127 3.77 -32.15 -3.35
CA LEU A 127 2.93 -32.53 -4.50
C LEU A 127 2.90 -31.32 -5.44
N VAL A 128 3.82 -31.30 -6.40
CA VAL A 128 3.77 -30.39 -7.55
C VAL A 128 2.52 -30.74 -8.34
N ARG A 129 1.42 -30.00 -8.13
CA ARG A 129 0.25 -30.07 -9.01
C ARG A 129 0.59 -29.33 -10.30
N GLU A 130 0.64 -30.08 -11.40
CA GLU A 130 0.81 -29.51 -12.75
C GLU A 130 -0.16 -28.35 -12.99
N SER A 131 0.39 -27.23 -13.43
CA SER A 131 -0.37 -26.04 -13.76
C SER A 131 -1.31 -26.31 -14.93
N ILE A 132 -2.54 -25.79 -14.86
CA ILE A 132 -3.53 -25.86 -15.94
C ILE A 132 -2.96 -25.37 -17.27
N TRP A 133 -2.03 -24.40 -17.23
CA TRP A 133 -1.30 -23.90 -18.40
C TRP A 133 -0.38 -24.93 -19.07
N GLN A 134 0.19 -25.88 -18.31
CA GLN A 134 0.97 -26.98 -18.87
C GLN A 134 0.07 -27.98 -19.61
N LYS A 135 -1.16 -28.20 -19.12
CA LYS A 135 -2.17 -29.03 -19.80
C LYS A 135 -2.68 -28.39 -21.09
N ILE A 136 -2.87 -27.07 -21.10
CA ILE A 136 -3.33 -26.33 -22.29
C ILE A 136 -2.27 -26.37 -23.41
N LYS A 137 -0.99 -26.16 -23.09
CA LYS A 137 0.09 -26.21 -24.09
C LYS A 137 0.21 -27.57 -24.79
N ARG A 138 0.02 -28.68 -24.06
CA ARG A 138 0.04 -30.04 -24.66
C ARG A 138 -1.11 -30.29 -25.63
N LYS A 139 -2.29 -29.72 -25.39
CA LYS A 139 -3.43 -29.86 -26.32
C LYS A 139 -3.24 -29.04 -27.61
N LEU A 140 -2.53 -27.91 -27.55
CA LEU A 140 -2.27 -27.08 -28.73
C LEU A 140 -1.12 -27.61 -29.60
N ALA A 141 -0.18 -28.35 -29.01
CA ALA A 141 0.93 -28.98 -29.73
C ALA A 141 0.57 -30.34 -30.39
N GLY A 142 -0.64 -30.86 -30.16
CA GLY A 142 -1.10 -32.17 -30.64
C GLY A 142 -2.14 -32.13 -31.76
N SER A 143 -2.43 -30.96 -32.32
CA SER A 143 -3.32 -30.81 -33.48
C SER A 143 -2.47 -30.54 -34.73
N ASN A 144 -1.94 -31.60 -35.31
CA ASN A 144 -1.45 -31.65 -36.69
C ASN A 144 -1.92 -32.96 -37.30
#